data_AF-A0A076HLH3-F1
#
_entry.id   AF-A0A076HLH3-F1
#
_cell.length_a   1.000
_cell.length_b   1.000
_cell.length_c   1.000
_cell.angle_alpha   90.00
_cell.angle_beta   90.00
_cell.angle_gamma   90.00
#
_symmetry.space_group_name_H-M   'P 1'
#
loop_
_entity.id
_entity.type
_entity.pdbx_description
1 polymer ?
#
loop_
_entity_poly.entity_id
_entity_poly.type
_entity_poly.pdbx_seq_one_letter_code
_entity_poly.pdbx_strand_id
1 'polypeptide(L)' 'MVIKRKTTDRYGRTVAELEVDGVNVNELMVHEGYADVDERYADQCEWFAELMQD' A
#
# COMPACT_ATOMS: atom_id res chain seq x y z
N MET A 1 -13.53 8.24 1.63
CA MET A 1 -12.06 8.22 1.84
C MET A 1 -11.74 7.72 3.24
N VAL A 2 -10.93 6.67 3.35
CA VAL A 2 -10.47 6.06 4.60
C VAL A 2 -8.94 6.10 4.63
N ILE A 3 -8.36 6.35 5.80
CA ILE A 3 -6.91 6.34 6.03
C ILE A 3 -6.61 5.24 7.04
N LYS A 4 -6.03 4.12 6.58
CA LYS A 4 -5.62 2.98 7.43
C LYS A 4 -4.19 3.21 7.90
N ARG A 5 -4.04 3.93 9.02
CA ARG A 5 -2.73 4.27 9.60
C ARG A 5 -2.03 3.01 10.11
N LYS A 6 -0.79 2.79 9.67
CA LYS A 6 0.07 1.68 10.12
C LYS A 6 1.08 2.14 11.16
N THR A 7 1.83 3.20 10.86
CA THR A 7 2.88 3.70 11.76
C THR A 7 3.25 5.16 11.45
N THR A 8 4.26 5.68 12.12
CA THR A 8 4.93 6.94 11.81
C THR A 8 6.38 6.65 11.44
N ASP A 9 6.87 7.24 10.34
CA ASP A 9 8.23 7.01 9.90
C ASP A 9 9.26 7.83 10.72
N ARG A 10 10.56 7.64 10.42
CA ARG A 10 11.67 8.33 11.09
C ARG A 10 11.66 9.85 10.93
N TYR A 11 10.86 10.40 10.03
CA TYR A 11 10.72 11.83 9.76
C TYR A 11 9.42 12.40 10.34
N GLY A 12 8.66 11.62 11.12
CA GLY A 12 7.40 12.07 11.72
C GLY A 12 6.22 12.06 10.76
N ARG A 13 6.33 11.41 9.59
CA ARG A 13 5.22 11.30 8.62
C ARG A 13 4.40 10.06 8.90
N THR A 14 3.08 10.15 8.73
CA THR A 14 2.20 8.99 8.86
C THR A 14 2.38 8.04 7.68
N VAL A 15 2.61 6.76 7.96
CA VAL A 15 2.56 5.66 7.00
C VAL A 15 1.17 5.03 7.07
N ALA A 16 0.46 5.00 5.95
CA ALA A 16 -0.92 4.51 5.88
C ALA A 16 -1.23 3.97 4.49
N GLU A 17 -2.23 3.08 4.42
CA GLU A 17 -2.94 2.79 3.18
C GLU A 17 -4.12 3.75 3.01
N LEU A 18 -4.29 4.24 1.79
CA LEU A 18 -5.39 5.12 1.43
C LEU A 18 -6.46 4.33 0.66
N GLU A 19 -7.70 4.53 1.07
CA GLU A 19 -8.85 3.95 0.39
C GLU A 19 -9.79 5.07 -0.07
N VAL A 20 -10.12 5.11 -1.35
CA VAL A 20 -11.04 6.06 -1.96
C VAL A 20 -12.12 5.25 -2.66
N ASP A 21 -13.39 5.49 -2.30
CA ASP A 21 -14.54 4.78 -2.86
C ASP A 21 -14.43 3.25 -2.82
N GLY A 22 -13.84 2.72 -1.75
CA GLY A 22 -13.61 1.28 -1.55
C GLY A 22 -12.39 0.72 -2.27
N VAL A 23 -11.66 1.55 -3.03
CA VAL A 23 -10.46 1.15 -3.77
C VAL A 23 -9.21 1.50 -2.97
N ASN A 24 -8.35 0.51 -2.76
CA ASN A 24 -7.01 0.70 -2.20
C ASN A 24 -6.12 1.39 -3.23
N VAL A 25 -5.77 2.66 -2.97
CA VAL A 25 -4.99 3.48 -3.90
C VAL A 25 -3.57 2.93 -4.08
N ASN A 26 -2.98 2.38 -3.01
CA ASN A 26 -1.63 1.83 -3.05
C ASN A 26 -1.54 0.61 -3.95
N GLU A 27 -2.49 -0.32 -3.81
CA GLU A 27 -2.62 -1.51 -4.64
C GLU A 27 -2.90 -1.15 -6.10
N LEU A 28 -3.83 -0.22 -6.36
CA LEU A 28 -4.14 0.26 -7.72
C LEU A 28 -2.90 0.85 -8.41
N MET A 29 -2.11 1.67 -7.69
CA MET A 29 -0.88 2.23 -8.27
C MET A 29 0.11 1.15 -8.69
N VAL A 30 0.20 0.04 -7.94
CA VAL A 30 1.07 -1.09 -8.30
C VAL A 30 0.51 -1.86 -9.50
N HIS A 31 -0.79 -2.19 -9.48
CA HIS A 31 -1.46 -2.87 -10.58
C HIS A 31 -1.33 -2.12 -11.92
N GLU A 32 -1.48 -0.80 -11.91
CA GLU A 32 -1.36 0.04 -13.12
C GLU A 32 0.10 0.34 -13.53
N GLY A 33 1.09 -0.18 -12.78
CA GLY A 33 2.51 0.03 -13.07
C GLY A 33 3.03 1.44 -12.75
N TYR A 34 2.33 2.20 -11.91
CA TYR A 34 2.77 3.53 -11.44
C TYR A 34 3.69 3.46 -10.23
N ALA A 35 3.71 2.35 -9.50
CA ALA A 35 4.53 2.12 -8.33
C ALA A 35 4.98 0.67 -8.25
N ASP A 36 6.11 0.44 -7.57
CA ASP A 36 6.57 -0.89 -7.19
C ASP A 36 6.57 -1.04 -5.67
N VAL A 37 6.38 -2.27 -5.20
CA VAL A 37 6.55 -2.60 -3.78
C VAL A 37 8.03 -2.81 -3.48
N ASP A 38 8.54 -2.08 -2.49
CA ASP A 38 9.87 -2.34 -1.94
C ASP A 38 9.81 -3.64 -1.12
N GLU A 39 10.56 -4.66 -1.55
CA GLU A 39 10.55 -6.02 -0.96
C GLU A 39 10.73 -6.02 0.57
N ARG A 40 11.43 -5.03 1.12
CA ARG A 40 11.65 -4.90 2.57
C ARG A 40 10.37 -4.62 3.36
N TYR A 41 9.31 -4.19 2.69
CA TYR A 41 8.03 -3.82 3.27
C TYR A 41 6.86 -4.61 2.66
N ALA A 42 7.15 -5.61 1.82
CA ALA A 42 6.13 -6.43 1.17
C ALA A 42 5.22 -7.14 2.18
N ASP A 43 5.76 -7.52 3.34
CA ASP A 43 5.03 -8.14 4.45
C ASP A 43 3.97 -7.22 5.09
N GLN A 44 4.08 -5.89 4.89
CA GLN A 44 3.10 -4.92 5.37
C GLN A 44 1.93 -4.72 4.40
N CYS A 45 2.01 -5.30 3.20
CA CYS A 45 1.00 -5.23 2.16
C CYS A 45 0.31 -6.59 2.04
N GLU A 46 -0.76 -6.82 2.81
CA GLU A 46 -1.49 -8.11 2.81
C GLU A 46 -1.94 -8.51 1.39
N TRP A 47 -2.33 -7.52 0.58
CA TRP A 47 -2.73 -7.66 -0.82
C TRP A 47 -1.58 -8.00 -1.79
N PHE A 48 -0.32 -7.79 -1.41
CA PHE A 48 0.81 -8.01 -2.33
C PHE A 48 1.02 -9.49 -2.64
N ALA A 49 0.72 -10.39 -1.69
CA ALA A 49 0.77 -11.83 -1.93
C ALA A 49 -0.32 -12.31 -2.92
N GLU A 50 -1.38 -11.54 -3.10
CA GLU A 50 -2.48 -11.83 -4.03
C GLU A 50 -2.12 -11.39 -5.46
N LEU A 51 -1.42 -10.26 -5.61
CA LEU A 51 -0.96 -9.73 -6.90
C LEU A 51 0.09 -10.61 -7.61
N MET A 52 0.85 -11.42 -6.87
CA MET A 52 1.92 -12.26 -7.44
C MET A 52 1.42 -13.63 -7.96
N GLN A 53 0.10 -13.82 -8.07
CA GLN A 53 -0.52 -15.09 -8.51
C GLN A 53 -0.96 -15.11 -9.99
N ASP A 54 -0.67 -14.05 -10.76
CA ASP A 54 -0.90 -13.99 -12.22
C ASP A 54 0.36 -14.32 -13.04
#